data_AF-A0A7I8CRX0-F1
#
_entry.id   AF-A0A7I8CRX0-F1
#
_cell.length_a   1.000
_cell.length_b   1.000
_cell.length_c   1.000
_cell.angle_alpha   90.00
_cell.angle_beta   90.00
_cell.angle_gamma   90.00
#
_symmetry.space_group_name_H-M   'P 1'
#
loop_
_entity.id
_entity.type
_entity.pdbx_description
1 polymer ?
#
loop_
_entity_poly.entity_id
_entity_poly.type
_entity_poly.pdbx_seq_one_letter_code
_entity_poly.pdbx_strand_id
1 'polypeptide(L)' 'MRDGDIVVLDAEAGTLSVRVPEAEWNSREVRTPVLARYHAGIGRDLFSGFRRNVSPAEEGACTLFVSARA' A
#
# COMPACT_ATOMS: atom_id res chain seq x y z
N MET A 1 -8.83 -6.62 2.84
CA MET A 1 -9.51 -6.88 1.55
C MET A 1 -9.45 -8.37 1.25
N ARG A 2 -10.58 -8.95 0.87
CA ARG A 2 -10.74 -10.33 0.41
C ARG A 2 -11.63 -10.31 -0.84
N ASP A 3 -11.54 -11.37 -1.64
CA ASP A 3 -12.41 -11.50 -2.82
C ASP A 3 -13.89 -11.53 -2.38
N GLY A 4 -14.71 -10.72 -3.05
CA GLY A 4 -16.13 -10.55 -2.72
C GLY A 4 -16.44 -9.40 -1.75
N ASP A 5 -15.45 -8.76 -1.12
CA ASP A 5 -15.68 -7.53 -0.36
C ASP A 5 -16.24 -6.44 -1.29
N ILE A 6 -17.28 -5.73 -0.85
CA ILE A 6 -17.85 -4.61 -1.60
C ILE A 6 -17.08 -3.33 -1.26
N VAL A 7 -16.40 -2.78 -2.26
CA VAL A 7 -15.77 -1.45 -2.18
C VAL A 7 -16.79 -0.38 -2.57
N VAL A 8 -16.86 0.70 -1.80
CA VAL A 8 -17.72 1.85 -2.08
C VAL A 8 -16.82 3.06 -2.36
N LEU A 9 -16.84 3.52 -3.61
CA LEU A 9 -16.22 4.76 -4.05
C LEU A 9 -17.34 5.79 -4.25
N ASP A 10 -17.28 6.87 -3.49
CA ASP A 10 -18.12 8.05 -3.69
C ASP A 10 -17.21 9.20 -4.13
N ALA A 11 -17.23 9.51 -5.42
CA ALA A 11 -16.40 10.55 -6.00
C ALA A 11 -16.90 11.96 -5.68
N GLU A 12 -18.20 12.14 -5.43
CA GLU A 12 -18.77 13.45 -5.10
C GLU A 12 -18.45 13.81 -3.65
N ALA A 13 -18.60 12.87 -2.72
CA ALA A 13 -18.21 13.05 -1.33
C ALA A 13 -16.71 12.89 -1.09
N GLY A 14 -15.96 12.36 -2.07
CA GLY A 14 -14.52 12.12 -1.96
C GLY A 14 -14.16 11.00 -0.98
N THR A 15 -15.01 9.99 -0.83
CA THR A 15 -14.79 8.90 0.13
C THR A 15 -14.53 7.57 -0.56
N LEU A 16 -13.68 6.75 0.06
CA LEU A 16 -13.40 5.37 -0.34
C LEU A 16 -13.48 4.50 0.90
N SER A 17 -14.40 3.53 0.89
CA SER A 17 -14.65 2.64 2.02
C SER A 17 -14.93 1.21 1.57
N VAL A 18 -15.03 0.29 2.52
CA VAL A 18 -15.41 -1.10 2.27
C VAL A 18 -16.61 -1.45 3.14
N ARG A 19 -17.57 -2.18 2.59
CA ARG A 19 -18.83 -2.53 3.28
C ARG A 19 -18.64 -3.76 4.17
N VAL A 20 -17.78 -3.63 5.18
CA VAL A 20 -17.47 -4.66 6.17
C VAL A 20 -17.58 -4.03 7.56
N PRO A 21 -18.27 -4.65 8.53
CA PRO A 21 -18.30 -4.15 9.91
C PRO A 21 -16.89 -3.98 10.48
N GLU A 22 -16.65 -2.90 11.22
CA GLU A 22 -15.31 -2.56 11.74
C GLU A 22 -14.68 -3.66 12.60
N ALA A 23 -15.47 -4.26 13.49
CA ALA A 23 -15.00 -5.37 14.33
C ALA A 23 -14.55 -6.58 13.49
N GLU A 24 -15.28 -6.89 12.42
CA GLU A 24 -14.88 -7.95 11.49
C GLU A 24 -13.62 -7.52 10.74
N TRP A 25 -13.58 -6.30 10.19
CA TRP A 25 -12.43 -5.79 9.44
C TRP A 25 -11.14 -5.85 10.25
N ASN A 26 -11.16 -5.38 11.49
CA ASN A 26 -10.02 -5.35 12.40
C ASN A 26 -9.57 -6.75 12.86
N SER A 27 -10.47 -7.74 12.80
CA SER A 27 -10.13 -9.14 13.12
C SER A 27 -9.43 -9.89 11.99
N ARG A 28 -9.46 -9.35 10.75
CA ARG A 28 -8.90 -10.02 9.58
C ARG A 28 -7.37 -9.92 9.58
N GLU A 29 -6.71 -11.05 9.37
CA GLU A 29 -5.26 -11.08 9.13
C GLU A 29 -4.90 -10.33 7.83
N VAL A 30 -3.84 -9.51 7.91
CA VAL A 30 -3.27 -8.82 6.74
C VAL A 30 -2.38 -9.78 5.96
N ARG A 31 -2.78 -10.11 4.74
CA ARG A 31 -1.98 -10.97 3.86
C ARG A 31 -0.81 -10.21 3.24
N THR A 32 0.42 -10.65 3.49
CA THR A 32 1.60 -10.14 2.80
C THR A 32 1.73 -10.76 1.40
N PRO A 33 1.85 -9.96 0.33
CA PRO A 33 2.03 -10.49 -1.02
C PRO A 33 3.45 -11.05 -1.21
N VAL A 34 3.56 -12.12 -2.01
CA VAL A 34 4.87 -12.70 -2.37
C VAL A 34 5.45 -11.93 -3.55
N LEU A 35 6.38 -11.01 -3.26
CA LEU A 35 6.93 -10.07 -4.25
C LEU A 35 8.38 -10.34 -4.65
N ALA A 36 9.05 -11.32 -4.05
CA ALA A 36 10.50 -11.56 -4.22
C ALA A 36 10.93 -11.66 -5.70
N ARG A 37 10.12 -12.31 -6.55
CA ARG A 37 10.39 -12.44 -7.99
C ARG A 37 10.49 -11.12 -8.75
N TYR A 38 9.87 -10.06 -8.25
CA TYR A 38 9.88 -8.73 -8.87
C TYR A 38 11.02 -7.85 -8.39
N HIS A 39 11.77 -8.27 -7.37
CA HIS A 39 12.83 -7.48 -6.78
C HIS A 39 14.22 -7.79 -7.36
N ALA A 40 14.36 -8.89 -8.12
CA ALA A 40 15.62 -9.37 -8.66
C ALA A 40 15.60 -9.63 -10.17
N GLY A 41 16.78 -9.68 -10.79
CA GLY A 41 16.98 -10.03 -12.20
C GLY A 41 17.69 -8.94 -12.99
N ILE A 42 17.26 -8.72 -14.25
CA ILE A 42 17.92 -7.80 -15.19
C ILE A 42 17.81 -6.33 -14.71
N GLY A 43 18.71 -5.92 -13.81
CA GLY A 43 18.83 -4.56 -13.28
C GLY A 43 17.88 -4.18 -12.14
N ARG A 44 16.92 -5.04 -11.76
CA ARG A 44 15.92 -4.73 -10.71
C ARG A 44 16.52 -4.63 -9.31
N ASP A 45 17.60 -5.38 -9.06
CA ASP A 45 18.33 -5.39 -7.79
C ASP A 45 18.96 -4.03 -7.48
N LEU A 46 19.35 -3.27 -8.51
CA LEU A 46 19.93 -1.91 -8.37
C LEU A 46 18.98 -0.94 -7.68
N PHE A 47 17.67 -1.21 -7.75
CA PHE A 47 16.62 -0.38 -7.16
C PHE A 47 16.16 -0.87 -5.78
N SER A 48 16.86 -1.85 -5.19
CA SER A 48 16.52 -2.40 -3.87
C SER A 48 16.55 -1.34 -2.77
N GLY A 49 17.54 -0.44 -2.79
CA GLY A 49 17.63 0.70 -1.87
C GLY A 49 16.45 1.66 -2.02
N PHE A 50 16.09 2.02 -3.25
CA PHE A 50 14.95 2.90 -3.53
C PHE A 50 13.64 2.32 -3.00
N ARG A 51 13.33 1.05 -3.30
CA ARG A 51 12.09 0.40 -2.83
C ARG A 51 11.98 0.31 -1.31
N ARG A 52 13.10 0.25 -0.59
CA ARG A 52 13.14 0.20 0.88
C ARG A 52 12.95 1.56 1.54
N ASN A 53 13.30 2.65 0.85
CA ASN A 53 13.38 3.99 1.43
C ASN A 53 12.38 4.99 0.83
N VAL A 54 11.55 4.57 -0.12
CA VAL A 54 10.55 5.44 -0.75
C VAL A 54 9.50 5.90 0.25
N SER A 55 9.18 7.20 0.24
CA SER A 55 8.11 7.78 1.05
C SER A 55 6.72 7.36 0.55
N PRO A 56 5.65 7.56 1.35
CA PRO A 56 4.28 7.39 0.89
C PRO A 56 3.97 8.20 -0.37
N ALA A 57 2.98 7.75 -1.13
CA ALA A 57 2.57 8.43 -2.36
C ALA A 57 1.99 9.82 -2.08
N GLU A 58 1.32 10.02 -0.93
CA GLU A 58 0.86 11.35 -0.49
C GLU A 58 2.00 12.35 -0.24
N GLU A 59 3.23 11.87 -0.06
CA GLU A 59 4.44 12.69 0.10
C GLU A 59 5.31 12.71 -1.18
N GLY A 60 4.76 12.24 -2.31
CA GLY A 60 5.43 12.29 -3.61
C GLY A 60 6.37 11.12 -3.91
N ALA A 61 6.33 10.02 -3.14
CA ALA A 61 7.14 8.82 -3.39
C ALA A 61 8.65 9.13 -3.56
N CYS A 62 9.18 9.96 -2.66
CA CYS A 62 10.55 10.45 -2.68
C CYS A 62 11.50 9.46 -1.99
N THR A 63 12.73 9.37 -2.48
CA THR A 63 13.81 8.56 -1.86
C THR A 63 14.98 9.40 -1.37
N LEU A 64 14.92 10.72 -1.59
CA LEU A 64 16.00 11.66 -1.28
C LEU A 64 15.89 12.27 0.12
N PHE A 65 14.66 12.40 0.61
CA PHE A 65 14.36 13.06 1.88
C PHE A 65 13.46 12.15 2.71
N VAL A 66 13.71 12.13 4.02
CA VAL A 66 12.83 11.44 4.99
C VAL A 66 11.82 12.47 5.47
N SER A 67 10.52 12.17 5.35
CA SER A 67 9.48 12.99 5.97
C SER A 67 9.58 12.84 7.49
N ALA A 68 9.74 13.97 8.20
CA ALA A 68 9.67 13.99 9.65
C ALA A 68 8.20 13.82 10.04
N ARG A 69 7.85 12.65 10.56
CA ARG A 69 6.51 12.38 11.09
C ARG A 69 6.26 13.31 12.29
N ALA A 70 5.25 14.17 12.20
CA ALA A 70 4.64 14.84 13.35
C ALA A 70 3.69 13.89 14.09
#